data_AF-A0AAD6TAB4-F1
#
_entry.id   AF-A0AAD6TAB4-F1
#
_cell.length_a   1.000
_cell.length_b   1.000
_cell.length_c   1.000
_cell.angle_alpha   90.00
_cell.angle_beta   90.00
_cell.angle_gamma   90.00
#
_symmetry.space_group_name_H-M   'P 1'
#
loop_
_entity.id
_entity.type
_entity.pdbx_description
1 polymer ?
#
loop_
_entity_poly.entity_id
_entity_poly.type
_entity_poly.pdbx_seq_one_letter_code
_entity_poly.pdbx_strand_id
1 'polypeptide(L)'
;MVYLDAEDDFGDLLEILDEWCIAAGAKFNISKTEMIPIGTIAHRDRVRATRFVNGINGTMIPEHIKIAKEGEPIRTLGAWVGNGVVQVDTWARTLEKIDEALERWEMGHPTMEGRRLIILMVVGGMTQYLATVQGMPKVVEKKLEKRIRKFLWAEKTSVTMGGKNLLDIVARNEAITVTWLKTYLSFGPDRPLWCFVADEILAKKGSSDYKSVAEEMRMNMYLQSWAPKVSAKSIGKDLSNRFRAQCRFGTTANRTPRGPCTTKMLK
;
A
#
# COMPACT_ATOMS: atom_id res chain seq x y z
N MET A 1 16.12 4.46 -4.73
CA MET A 1 15.96 3.46 -3.67
C MET A 1 16.86 2.31 -4.05
N VAL A 2 17.73 1.88 -3.14
CA VAL A 2 18.67 0.78 -3.39
C VAL A 2 18.23 -0.38 -2.49
N TYR A 3 18.31 -1.60 -3.03
CA TYR A 3 18.07 -2.83 -2.29
C TYR A 3 19.40 -3.57 -2.21
N LEU A 4 19.77 -3.99 -1.00
CA LEU A 4 20.94 -4.81 -0.73
C LEU A 4 20.45 -6.19 -0.31
N ASP A 5 21.13 -7.22 -0.79
CA ASP A 5 20.99 -8.58 -0.29
C ASP A 5 21.54 -8.68 1.14
N ALA A 6 21.19 -9.76 1.83
CA ALA A 6 21.69 -10.01 3.18
C ALA A 6 23.20 -10.28 3.20
N GLU A 7 23.81 -10.64 2.08
CA GLU A 7 25.26 -10.89 2.00
C GLU A 7 26.06 -9.69 1.47
N ASP A 8 25.39 -8.60 1.05
CA ASP A 8 26.07 -7.41 0.51
C ASP A 8 26.77 -6.59 1.60
N ASP A 9 27.85 -5.91 1.22
CA ASP A 9 28.53 -4.93 2.06
C ASP A 9 28.02 -3.50 1.82
N PHE A 10 27.94 -2.70 2.89
CA PHE A 10 27.52 -1.31 2.77
C PHE A 10 28.59 -0.42 2.10
N GLY A 11 29.87 -0.76 2.28
CA GLY A 11 31.01 -0.04 1.70
C GLY A 11 31.02 -0.13 0.19
N ASP A 12 30.78 -1.32 -0.37
CA ASP A 12 30.67 -1.52 -1.81
C ASP A 12 29.61 -0.60 -2.44
N LEU A 13 28.46 -0.45 -1.76
CA LEU A 13 27.44 0.50 -2.20
C LEU A 13 27.94 1.94 -2.16
N LEU A 14 28.66 2.34 -1.11
CA LEU A 14 29.20 3.69 -1.01
C LEU A 14 30.24 3.98 -2.11
N GLU A 15 31.10 3.02 -2.43
CA GLU A 15 32.08 3.14 -3.51
C GLU A 15 31.40 3.33 -4.86
N ILE A 16 30.39 2.50 -5.17
CA ILE A 16 29.59 2.62 -6.40
C ILE A 16 28.90 3.98 -6.48
N LEU A 17 28.32 4.46 -5.36
CA LEU A 17 27.64 5.75 -5.33
C LEU A 17 28.63 6.91 -5.46
N ASP A 18 29.83 6.81 -4.90
CA ASP A 18 30.85 7.85 -4.99
C ASP A 18 31.39 7.97 -6.43
N GLU A 19 31.73 6.84 -7.06
CA GLU A 19 32.15 6.82 -8.47
C GLU A 19 31.07 7.39 -9.38
N TRP A 20 29.80 7.00 -9.18
CA TRP A 20 28.69 7.55 -9.92
C TRP A 20 28.51 9.06 -9.68
N CYS A 21 28.66 9.53 -8.44
CA CYS A 21 28.58 10.95 -8.11
C CYS A 21 29.69 11.76 -8.80
N ILE A 22 30.91 11.24 -8.82
CA ILE A 22 32.05 11.84 -9.53
C ILE A 22 31.75 11.94 -11.03
N ALA A 23 31.31 10.84 -11.65
CA ALA A 23 31.01 10.80 -13.08
C ALA A 23 29.83 11.69 -13.48
N ALA A 24 28.78 11.75 -12.64
CA ALA A 24 27.57 12.53 -12.90
C ALA A 24 27.68 14.02 -12.49
N GLY A 25 28.74 14.40 -11.76
CA GLY A 25 28.84 15.74 -11.14
C GLY A 25 27.78 16.00 -10.07
N ALA A 26 27.22 14.94 -9.48
CA ALA A 26 26.15 15.01 -8.48
C ALA A 26 26.72 14.83 -7.06
N LYS A 27 25.95 15.21 -6.04
CA LYS A 27 26.29 14.95 -4.63
C LYS A 27 25.22 14.12 -3.95
N PHE A 28 25.55 12.92 -3.53
CA PHE A 28 24.65 12.07 -2.76
C PHE A 28 24.46 12.64 -1.35
N ASN A 29 23.20 12.70 -0.90
CA ASN A 29 22.87 13.24 0.41
C ASN A 29 22.76 12.10 1.44
N ILE A 30 23.92 11.67 1.96
CA ILE A 30 24.01 10.57 2.92
C ILE A 30 23.21 10.90 4.20
N SER A 31 23.18 12.16 4.65
CA SER A 31 22.44 12.53 5.87
C SER A 31 20.92 12.45 5.74
N LYS A 32 20.37 12.39 4.52
CA LYS A 32 18.96 12.10 4.25
C LYS A 32 18.69 10.61 4.00
N THR A 33 19.71 9.76 4.07
CA THR A 33 19.57 8.33 3.85
C THR A 33 18.96 7.68 5.09
N GLU A 34 17.89 6.94 4.86
CA GLU A 34 17.24 6.11 5.87
C GLU A 34 17.26 4.66 5.39
N MET A 35 17.47 3.72 6.32
CA MET A 35 17.58 2.30 6.02
C MET A 35 16.44 1.52 6.69
N ILE A 36 15.83 0.60 5.95
CA ILE A 36 14.81 -0.32 6.45
C ILE A 36 15.36 -1.74 6.30
N PRO A 37 15.76 -2.42 7.40
CA PRO A 37 16.16 -3.82 7.30
C PRO A 37 14.92 -4.68 7.01
N ILE A 38 14.97 -5.53 5.99
CA ILE A 38 13.88 -6.42 5.57
C ILE A 38 14.30 -7.87 5.85
N GLY A 39 13.34 -8.75 6.18
CA GLY A 39 13.63 -10.16 6.47
C GLY A 39 13.09 -10.61 7.81
N THR A 40 13.76 -11.56 8.47
CA THR A 40 13.34 -12.08 9.78
C THR A 40 13.55 -11.05 10.89
N ILE A 41 12.75 -11.13 11.96
CA ILE A 41 12.91 -10.25 13.14
C ILE A 41 14.35 -10.33 13.67
N ALA A 42 14.89 -11.55 13.79
CA ALA A 42 16.25 -11.77 14.24
C ALA A 42 17.31 -11.09 13.35
N HIS A 43 17.17 -11.13 12.03
CA HIS A 43 18.07 -10.41 11.12
C HIS A 43 17.95 -8.89 11.32
N ARG A 44 16.73 -8.35 11.38
CA ARG A 44 16.50 -6.92 11.60
C ARG A 44 17.10 -6.42 12.93
N ASP A 45 16.94 -7.20 14.00
CA ASP A 45 17.52 -6.90 15.30
C ASP A 45 19.05 -6.92 15.24
N ARG A 46 19.64 -7.90 14.54
CA ARG A 46 21.09 -7.95 14.33
C ARG A 46 21.59 -6.73 13.57
N VAL A 47 21.02 -6.39 12.42
CA VAL A 47 21.43 -5.19 11.65
C VAL A 47 21.32 -3.92 12.49
N ARG A 48 20.28 -3.77 13.32
CA ARG A 48 20.16 -2.63 14.23
C ARG A 48 21.23 -2.61 15.32
N ALA A 49 21.57 -3.77 15.88
CA ALA A 49 22.52 -3.88 16.97
C ALA A 49 23.97 -3.74 16.49
N THR A 50 24.30 -4.35 15.35
CA THR A 50 25.68 -4.40 14.84
C THR A 50 25.97 -3.32 13.82
N ARG A 51 24.93 -2.73 13.20
CA ARG A 51 25.05 -1.76 12.10
C ARG A 51 25.81 -2.31 10.90
N PHE A 52 25.82 -3.62 10.68
CA PHE A 52 26.28 -4.26 9.44
C PHE A 52 25.09 -4.76 8.64
N VAL A 53 25.12 -4.62 7.31
CA VAL A 53 24.04 -5.08 6.42
C VAL A 53 23.83 -6.60 6.56
N ASN A 54 24.92 -7.36 6.53
CA ASN A 54 24.89 -8.81 6.77
C ASN A 54 24.66 -9.20 8.24
N GLY A 55 24.70 -8.22 9.14
CA GLY A 55 24.48 -8.38 10.57
C GLY A 55 25.64 -9.00 11.35
N ILE A 56 26.79 -9.26 10.72
CA ILE A 56 27.95 -9.95 11.32
C ILE A 56 29.23 -9.10 11.20
N ASN A 57 29.61 -8.68 10.00
CA ASN A 57 30.87 -7.99 9.72
C ASN A 57 30.79 -7.10 8.47
N GLY A 58 31.88 -6.45 8.09
CA GLY A 58 31.97 -5.61 6.89
C GLY A 58 32.08 -4.12 7.23
N THR A 59 31.59 -3.26 6.34
CA THR A 59 31.57 -1.82 6.52
C THR A 59 30.39 -1.43 7.41
N MET A 60 30.69 -0.83 8.55
CA MET A 60 29.68 -0.38 9.50
C MET A 60 28.89 0.79 8.92
N ILE A 61 27.55 0.70 8.99
CA ILE A 61 26.64 1.77 8.60
C ILE A 61 26.90 2.98 9.53
N PRO A 62 27.30 4.15 9.01
CA PRO A 62 27.63 5.31 9.82
C PRO A 62 26.49 5.73 10.76
N GLU A 63 26.81 6.18 11.98
CA GLU A 63 25.81 6.49 13.03
C GLU A 63 24.77 7.53 12.62
N HIS A 64 25.14 8.46 11.75
CA HIS A 64 24.22 9.49 11.26
C HIS A 64 23.16 8.94 10.28
N ILE A 65 23.34 7.74 9.74
CA ILE A 65 22.33 7.06 8.93
C ILE A 65 21.34 6.38 9.86
N LYS A 66 20.08 6.75 9.72
CA LYS A 66 18.99 6.22 10.53
C LYS A 66 18.59 4.83 10.04
N ILE A 67 18.60 3.85 10.94
CA ILE A 67 18.05 2.51 10.71
C ILE A 67 16.68 2.44 11.39
N ALA A 68 15.62 2.19 10.63
CA ALA A 68 14.26 2.13 11.17
C ALA A 68 14.08 1.00 12.19
N LYS A 69 13.41 1.36 13.29
CA LYS A 69 12.96 0.41 14.31
C LYS A 69 11.71 -0.33 13.85
N GLU A 70 11.39 -1.42 14.54
CA GLU A 70 10.10 -2.08 14.34
C GLU A 70 8.96 -1.12 14.73
N GLY A 71 7.91 -1.07 13.92
CA GLY A 71 6.80 -0.12 14.06
C GLY A 71 7.08 1.29 13.54
N GLU A 72 8.33 1.62 13.21
CA GLU A 72 8.71 2.97 12.79
C GLU A 72 8.45 3.20 11.29
N PRO A 73 7.62 4.19 10.91
CA PRO A 73 7.34 4.48 9.52
C PRO A 73 8.41 5.41 8.93
N ILE A 74 8.96 5.03 7.77
CA ILE A 74 9.81 5.86 6.91
C ILE A 74 9.00 6.37 5.73
N ARG A 75 9.24 7.62 5.32
CA ARG A 75 8.50 8.24 4.22
C ARG A 75 9.27 8.07 2.91
N THR A 76 8.64 7.41 1.94
CA THR A 76 9.22 7.22 0.60
C THR A 76 8.21 7.59 -0.47
N LEU A 77 8.57 8.55 -1.33
CA LEU A 77 7.71 9.08 -2.41
C LEU A 77 6.32 9.57 -1.94
N GLY A 78 6.16 9.90 -0.67
CA GLY A 78 4.90 10.34 -0.09
C GLY A 78 4.07 9.24 0.57
N ALA A 79 4.43 7.97 0.37
CA ALA A 79 3.90 6.83 1.12
C ALA A 79 4.73 6.55 2.38
N TRP A 80 4.18 5.76 3.30
CA TRP A 80 4.85 5.32 4.51
C TRP A 80 5.16 3.82 4.44
N VAL A 81 6.44 3.49 4.57
CA VAL A 81 6.96 2.12 4.50
C VAL A 81 7.70 1.81 5.80
N GLY A 82 7.57 0.59 6.27
CA GLY A 82 8.29 0.14 7.45
C GLY A 82 7.75 -1.19 7.96
N ASN A 83 8.52 -1.82 8.83
CA ASN A 83 8.14 -3.08 9.43
C ASN A 83 7.14 -2.85 10.56
N GLY A 84 6.05 -3.61 10.60
CA GLY A 84 5.08 -3.54 11.70
C GLY A 84 4.34 -2.20 11.84
N VAL A 85 4.42 -1.31 10.84
CA VAL A 85 3.84 0.04 10.90
C VAL A 85 2.32 -0.01 11.09
N VAL A 86 1.83 0.77 12.06
CA VAL A 86 0.40 0.98 12.27
C VAL A 86 -0.12 1.93 11.19
N GLN A 87 -0.70 1.34 10.15
CA GLN A 87 -1.23 2.05 8.97
C GLN A 87 -2.29 3.12 9.28
N VAL A 88 -2.87 3.18 10.48
CA VAL A 88 -3.83 4.24 10.83
C VAL A 88 -3.09 5.55 11.12
N ASP A 89 -1.93 5.47 11.74
CA ASP A 89 -1.19 6.64 12.24
C ASP A 89 -0.59 7.44 11.09
N THR A 90 -0.29 6.78 9.98
CA THR A 90 0.21 7.40 8.74
C THR A 90 -0.79 8.38 8.11
N TRP A 91 -2.08 8.30 8.49
CA TRP A 91 -3.14 9.17 7.97
C TRP A 91 -3.39 10.41 8.83
N ALA A 92 -2.83 10.50 10.05
CA ALA A 92 -3.10 11.59 10.99
C ALA A 92 -2.88 12.96 10.35
N ARG A 93 -1.70 13.18 9.78
CA ARG A 93 -1.34 14.44 9.08
C ARG A 93 -2.27 14.76 7.91
N THR A 94 -2.74 13.76 7.17
CA THR A 94 -3.67 13.98 6.05
C THR A 94 -5.05 14.37 6.56
N LEU A 95 -5.51 13.76 7.65
CA LEU A 95 -6.78 14.09 8.28
C LEU A 95 -6.76 15.52 8.86
N GLU A 96 -5.68 15.91 9.53
CA GLU A 96 -5.48 17.26 10.06
C GLU A 96 -5.51 18.31 8.94
N LYS A 97 -4.78 18.09 7.85
CA LYS A 97 -4.80 19.00 6.69
C LYS A 97 -6.18 19.12 6.04
N ILE A 98 -6.95 18.02 6.03
CA ILE A 98 -8.33 18.05 5.54
C ILE A 98 -9.19 18.90 6.49
N ASP A 99 -9.05 18.71 7.79
CA ASP A 99 -9.81 19.47 8.80
C ASP A 99 -9.51 20.98 8.66
N GLU A 100 -8.23 21.38 8.63
CA GLU A 100 -7.81 22.77 8.42
C GLU A 100 -8.33 23.36 7.11
N ALA A 101 -8.33 22.57 6.03
CA ALA A 101 -8.82 23.02 4.74
C ALA A 101 -10.34 23.21 4.75
N LEU A 102 -11.09 22.26 5.31
CA LEU A 102 -12.54 22.35 5.40
C LEU A 102 -12.98 23.52 6.30
N GLU A 103 -12.30 23.73 7.43
CA GLU A 103 -12.53 24.89 8.31
C GLU A 103 -12.29 26.21 7.58
N ARG A 104 -11.21 26.30 6.79
CA ARG A 104 -10.93 27.50 6.00
C ARG A 104 -12.02 27.77 4.96
N TRP A 105 -12.50 26.73 4.29
CA TRP A 105 -13.59 26.86 3.33
C TRP A 105 -14.93 27.19 3.98
N GLU A 106 -15.15 26.74 5.21
CA GLU A 106 -16.37 27.03 5.97
C GLU A 106 -16.56 28.53 6.24
N MET A 107 -15.46 29.28 6.41
CA MET A 107 -15.48 30.74 6.58
C MET A 107 -16.11 31.49 5.40
N GLY A 108 -16.10 30.87 4.21
CA GLY A 108 -16.75 31.43 3.02
C GLY A 108 -18.25 31.12 2.92
N HIS A 109 -18.83 30.46 3.93
CA HIS A 109 -20.24 30.04 3.98
C HIS A 109 -20.76 29.41 2.68
N PRO A 110 -20.10 28.36 2.16
CA PRO A 110 -20.44 27.79 0.86
C PRO A 110 -21.87 27.23 0.84
N THR A 111 -22.49 27.35 -0.35
CA THR A 111 -23.77 26.69 -0.64
C THR A 111 -23.64 25.16 -0.56
N MET A 112 -24.76 24.43 -0.55
CA MET A 112 -24.73 22.96 -0.55
C MET A 112 -23.95 22.39 -1.75
N GLU A 113 -24.10 22.99 -2.92
CA GLU A 113 -23.35 22.56 -4.12
C GLU A 113 -21.87 22.93 -4.01
N GLY A 114 -21.56 24.11 -3.47
CA GLY A 114 -20.18 24.50 -3.15
C GLY A 114 -19.51 23.52 -2.19
N ARG A 115 -20.21 23.12 -1.11
CA ARG A 115 -19.72 22.11 -0.15
C ARG A 115 -19.43 20.79 -0.83
N ARG A 116 -20.31 20.33 -1.74
CA ARG A 116 -20.08 19.11 -2.52
C ARG A 116 -18.80 19.18 -3.35
N LEU A 117 -18.59 20.27 -4.08
CA LEU A 117 -17.39 20.47 -4.91
C LEU A 117 -16.12 20.55 -4.04
N ILE A 118 -16.19 21.24 -2.90
CA ILE A 118 -15.08 21.34 -1.95
C ILE A 118 -14.73 19.96 -1.38
N ILE A 119 -15.72 19.14 -1.03
CA ILE A 119 -15.49 17.76 -0.58
C ILE A 119 -14.74 16.95 -1.65
N LEU A 120 -15.16 17.07 -2.91
CA LEU A 120 -14.50 16.36 -4.01
C LEU A 120 -13.05 16.82 -4.19
N MET A 121 -12.82 18.13 -4.19
CA MET A 121 -11.49 18.71 -4.39
C MET A 121 -10.55 18.44 -3.21
N VAL A 122 -11.00 18.72 -1.98
CA VAL A 122 -10.17 18.65 -0.77
C VAL A 122 -10.08 17.21 -0.28
N VAL A 123 -11.20 16.60 0.10
CA VAL A 123 -11.21 15.26 0.67
C VAL A 123 -10.83 14.24 -0.38
N GLY A 124 -11.41 14.35 -1.59
CA GLY A 124 -11.07 13.48 -2.70
C GLY A 124 -9.60 13.60 -3.10
N GLY A 125 -9.15 14.82 -3.43
CA GLY A 125 -7.79 15.07 -3.89
C GLY A 125 -6.70 14.69 -2.88
N MET A 126 -6.84 15.07 -1.60
CA MET A 126 -5.80 14.82 -0.59
C MET A 126 -5.65 13.34 -0.21
N THR A 127 -6.69 12.53 -0.40
CA THR A 127 -6.69 11.12 0.04
C THR A 127 -6.41 10.14 -1.08
N GLN A 128 -6.66 10.51 -2.35
CA GLN A 128 -6.63 9.58 -3.48
C GLN A 128 -5.26 8.92 -3.67
N TYR A 129 -4.19 9.70 -3.64
CA TYR A 129 -2.83 9.17 -3.82
C TYR A 129 -2.48 8.15 -2.74
N LEU A 130 -2.63 8.56 -1.47
CA LEU A 130 -2.26 7.70 -0.33
C LEU A 130 -3.11 6.42 -0.27
N ALA A 131 -4.41 6.52 -0.61
CA ALA A 131 -5.29 5.37 -0.71
C ALA A 131 -4.84 4.38 -1.81
N THR A 132 -4.25 4.89 -2.90
CA THR A 132 -3.78 4.09 -4.02
C THR A 132 -2.51 3.31 -3.68
N VAL A 133 -1.56 3.95 -3.00
CA VAL A 133 -0.22 3.39 -2.77
C VAL A 133 -0.13 2.48 -1.55
N GLN A 134 -0.84 2.78 -0.46
CA GLN A 134 -0.76 2.01 0.81
C GLN A 134 -2.13 1.57 1.35
N GLY A 135 -3.20 1.82 0.59
CA GLY A 135 -4.56 1.51 1.02
C GLY A 135 -5.08 2.45 2.11
N MET A 136 -6.38 2.38 2.37
CA MET A 136 -7.04 3.16 3.42
C MET A 136 -7.66 2.21 4.45
N PRO A 137 -7.25 2.26 5.73
CA PRO A 137 -7.90 1.48 6.77
C PRO A 137 -9.37 1.86 6.94
N LYS A 138 -10.25 0.88 7.24
CA LYS A 138 -11.69 1.11 7.47
C LYS A 138 -11.98 2.15 8.56
N VAL A 139 -11.12 2.28 9.55
CA VAL A 139 -11.22 3.32 10.58
C VAL A 139 -11.04 4.71 9.98
N VAL A 140 -10.09 4.87 9.06
CA VAL A 140 -9.84 6.14 8.36
C VAL A 140 -10.99 6.46 7.41
N GLU A 141 -11.51 5.47 6.67
CA GLU A 141 -12.71 5.63 5.83
C GLU A 141 -13.88 6.22 6.65
N LYS A 142 -14.22 5.59 7.78
CA LYS A 142 -15.30 6.07 8.67
C LYS A 142 -15.04 7.48 9.21
N LYS A 143 -13.78 7.79 9.57
CA LYS A 143 -13.38 9.13 10.04
C LYS A 143 -13.58 10.19 8.95
N LEU A 144 -13.33 9.85 7.69
CA LEU A 144 -13.54 10.75 6.55
C LEU A 144 -15.01 10.89 6.18
N GLU A 145 -15.79 9.80 6.18
CA GLU A 145 -17.25 9.86 5.98
C GLU A 145 -17.91 10.77 7.01
N LYS A 146 -17.49 10.69 8.28
CA LYS A 146 -17.97 11.58 9.33
C LYS A 146 -17.65 13.05 9.03
N ARG A 147 -16.43 13.35 8.56
CA ARG A 147 -16.01 14.71 8.17
C ARG A 147 -16.82 15.23 6.99
N ILE A 148 -16.98 14.41 5.95
CA ILE A 148 -17.81 14.72 4.78
C ILE A 148 -19.23 15.06 5.21
N ARG A 149 -19.85 14.22 6.04
CA ARG A 149 -21.23 14.45 6.52
C ARG A 149 -21.32 15.72 7.36
N LYS A 150 -20.38 15.93 8.29
CA LYS A 150 -20.33 17.15 9.14
C LYS A 150 -20.22 18.41 8.29
N PHE A 151 -19.28 18.43 7.34
CA PHE A 151 -19.06 19.59 6.48
C PHE A 151 -20.18 19.79 5.46
N LEU A 152 -20.79 18.73 4.95
CA LEU A 152 -21.90 18.87 4.00
C LEU A 152 -23.14 19.49 4.64
N TRP A 153 -23.48 19.05 5.86
CA TRP A 153 -24.75 19.41 6.51
C TRP A 153 -24.64 20.63 7.43
N ALA A 154 -23.47 20.95 7.98
CA ALA A 154 -23.32 21.99 9.01
C ALA A 154 -24.39 21.82 10.11
N GLU A 155 -25.27 22.80 10.31
CA GLU A 155 -26.39 22.76 11.26
C GLU A 155 -27.72 22.26 10.67
N LYS A 156 -27.79 21.96 9.38
CA LYS A 156 -29.04 21.57 8.70
C LYS A 156 -29.33 20.08 8.90
N THR A 157 -30.61 19.74 9.05
CA THR A 157 -31.07 18.34 9.15
C THR A 157 -30.76 17.58 7.86
N SER A 158 -30.17 16.39 8.03
CA SER A 158 -29.77 15.48 6.94
C SER A 158 -30.98 15.08 6.09
N VAL A 159 -31.02 15.53 4.83
CA VAL A 159 -31.99 15.05 3.82
C VAL A 159 -31.39 13.86 3.07
N THR A 160 -32.22 12.87 2.73
CA THR A 160 -31.85 11.62 2.06
C THR A 160 -30.95 11.84 0.84
N MET A 161 -29.79 11.17 0.83
CA MET A 161 -28.64 11.43 -0.05
C MET A 161 -28.72 10.81 -1.47
N GLY A 162 -29.91 10.42 -1.94
CA GLY A 162 -30.05 9.89 -3.29
C GLY A 162 -29.89 10.99 -4.36
N GLY A 163 -28.94 10.82 -5.28
CA GLY A 163 -28.90 11.59 -6.54
C GLY A 163 -27.98 12.81 -6.63
N LYS A 164 -27.24 13.18 -5.57
CA LYS A 164 -26.38 14.39 -5.60
C LYS A 164 -24.93 14.15 -6.03
N ASN A 165 -24.54 12.96 -6.49
CA ASN A 165 -23.15 12.66 -6.91
C ASN A 165 -22.10 13.13 -5.87
N LEU A 166 -22.35 12.81 -4.60
CA LEU A 166 -21.43 13.08 -3.50
C LEU A 166 -20.30 12.04 -3.53
N LEU A 167 -19.09 12.45 -3.13
CA LEU A 167 -17.95 11.54 -3.02
C LEU A 167 -18.24 10.37 -2.08
N ASP A 168 -18.30 9.17 -2.64
CA ASP A 168 -18.30 7.92 -1.89
C ASP A 168 -16.87 7.38 -1.78
N ILE A 169 -16.29 7.50 -0.58
CA ILE A 169 -14.91 7.07 -0.32
C ILE A 169 -14.78 5.56 -0.40
N VAL A 170 -15.78 4.82 0.05
CA VAL A 170 -15.75 3.35 0.07
C VAL A 170 -15.77 2.83 -1.36
N ALA A 171 -16.73 3.29 -2.17
CA ALA A 171 -16.83 2.91 -3.58
C ALA A 171 -15.55 3.29 -4.36
N ARG A 172 -14.97 4.46 -4.08
CA ARG A 172 -13.71 4.88 -4.71
C ARG A 172 -12.53 3.98 -4.31
N ASN A 173 -12.40 3.62 -3.04
CA ASN A 173 -11.32 2.73 -2.59
C ASN A 173 -11.47 1.32 -3.20
N GLU A 174 -12.71 0.85 -3.38
CA GLU A 174 -12.99 -0.38 -4.11
C GLU A 174 -12.62 -0.25 -5.60
N ALA A 175 -12.96 0.86 -6.24
CA ALA A 175 -12.57 1.13 -7.63
C ALA A 175 -11.04 1.16 -7.82
N ILE A 176 -10.29 1.75 -6.89
CA ILE A 176 -8.82 1.68 -6.86
C ILE A 176 -8.37 0.21 -6.87
N THR A 177 -8.98 -0.61 -6.02
CA THR A 177 -8.65 -2.03 -5.91
C THR A 177 -8.93 -2.79 -7.20
N VAL A 178 -10.06 -2.49 -7.86
CA VAL A 178 -10.43 -3.06 -9.17
C VAL A 178 -9.45 -2.64 -10.27
N THR A 179 -9.00 -1.38 -10.29
CA THR A 179 -8.00 -0.90 -11.26
C THR A 179 -6.69 -1.70 -11.15
N TRP A 180 -6.21 -1.96 -9.93
CA TRP A 180 -5.03 -2.80 -9.71
C TRP A 180 -5.24 -4.24 -10.14
N LEU A 181 -6.42 -4.82 -9.89
CA LEU A 181 -6.76 -6.16 -10.35
C LEU A 181 -6.80 -6.24 -11.88
N LYS A 182 -7.39 -5.23 -12.55
CA LYS A 182 -7.39 -5.11 -14.01
C LYS A 182 -5.96 -5.11 -14.53
N THR A 183 -5.08 -4.30 -13.94
CA THR A 183 -3.65 -4.26 -14.32
C THR A 183 -2.95 -5.61 -14.13
N TYR A 184 -3.25 -6.34 -13.04
CA TYR A 184 -2.68 -7.66 -12.81
C TYR A 184 -3.09 -8.70 -13.88
N LEU A 185 -4.36 -8.63 -14.29
CA LEU A 185 -4.96 -9.51 -15.30
C LEU A 185 -4.57 -9.14 -16.75
N SER A 186 -3.83 -8.05 -16.95
CA SER A 186 -3.28 -7.69 -18.26
C SER A 186 -1.98 -8.44 -18.52
N PHE A 187 -2.03 -9.44 -19.43
CA PHE A 187 -0.88 -10.25 -19.82
C PHE A 187 -0.16 -9.76 -21.10
N GLY A 188 -0.28 -8.46 -21.41
CA GLY A 188 0.37 -7.84 -22.57
C GLY A 188 1.87 -7.57 -22.38
N PRO A 189 2.57 -7.06 -23.42
CA PRO A 189 3.99 -6.71 -23.33
C PRO A 189 4.28 -5.64 -22.27
N ASP A 190 3.32 -4.75 -22.00
CA ASP A 190 3.43 -3.68 -20.99
C ASP A 190 3.03 -4.16 -19.58
N ARG A 191 3.06 -5.47 -19.31
CA ARG A 191 2.70 -6.01 -18.01
C ARG A 191 3.66 -5.47 -16.95
N PRO A 192 3.17 -4.81 -15.89
CA PRO A 192 4.07 -4.22 -14.90
C PRO A 192 4.88 -5.25 -14.11
N LEU A 193 6.11 -4.89 -13.74
CA LEU A 193 7.04 -5.75 -12.99
C LEU A 193 6.43 -6.34 -11.71
N TRP A 194 5.64 -5.55 -10.97
CA TRP A 194 5.03 -6.00 -9.72
C TRP A 194 4.08 -7.20 -9.92
N CYS A 195 3.50 -7.37 -11.11
CA CYS A 195 2.62 -8.50 -11.42
C CYS A 195 3.41 -9.82 -11.42
N PHE A 196 4.64 -9.82 -11.95
CA PHE A 196 5.52 -10.99 -11.92
C PHE A 196 5.97 -11.31 -10.49
N VAL A 197 6.30 -10.29 -9.70
CA VAL A 197 6.59 -10.48 -8.27
C VAL A 197 5.39 -11.08 -7.53
N ALA A 198 4.18 -10.61 -7.84
CA ALA A 198 2.96 -11.18 -7.26
C ALA A 198 2.73 -12.64 -7.69
N ASP A 199 3.01 -12.99 -8.96
CA ASP A 199 2.94 -14.37 -9.45
C ASP A 199 3.90 -15.28 -8.66
N GLU A 200 5.16 -14.88 -8.50
CA GLU A 200 6.17 -15.61 -7.72
C GLU A 200 5.77 -15.79 -6.25
N ILE A 201 5.24 -14.73 -5.62
CA ILE A 201 4.73 -14.81 -4.25
C ILE A 201 3.58 -15.83 -4.17
N LEU A 202 2.68 -15.86 -5.15
CA LEU A 202 1.57 -16.80 -5.17
C LEU A 202 2.05 -18.24 -5.43
N ALA A 203 3.01 -18.43 -6.35
CA ALA A 203 3.60 -19.73 -6.68
C ALA A 203 4.22 -20.40 -5.43
N LYS A 204 4.99 -19.63 -4.66
CA LYS A 204 5.58 -20.03 -3.36
C LYS A 204 4.55 -20.34 -2.29
N LYS A 205 3.32 -19.83 -2.42
CA LYS A 205 2.22 -20.01 -1.45
C LYS A 205 1.09 -20.92 -1.98
N GLY A 206 1.38 -21.75 -2.97
CA GLY A 206 0.47 -22.80 -3.48
C GLY A 206 -0.12 -23.68 -2.36
N SER A 207 -1.37 -24.14 -2.53
CA SER A 207 -2.01 -25.04 -1.56
C SER A 207 -1.27 -26.37 -1.45
N SER A 208 -1.42 -27.05 -0.30
CA SER A 208 -0.93 -28.41 -0.07
C SER A 208 -1.42 -29.40 -1.13
N ASP A 209 -2.60 -29.15 -1.68
CA ASP A 209 -3.28 -30.00 -2.65
C ASP A 209 -2.57 -30.02 -4.01
N TYR A 210 -1.65 -29.09 -4.24
CA TYR A 210 -0.87 -28.96 -5.48
C TYR A 210 0.64 -29.05 -5.25
N LYS A 211 1.08 -29.67 -4.12
CA LYS A 211 2.51 -29.90 -3.86
C LYS A 211 3.20 -30.71 -4.97
N SER A 212 2.47 -31.53 -5.71
CA SER A 212 2.97 -32.31 -6.85
C SER A 212 3.26 -31.46 -8.08
N VAL A 213 2.68 -30.26 -8.19
CA VAL A 213 2.98 -29.32 -9.26
C VAL A 213 4.21 -28.54 -8.87
N ALA A 214 5.28 -28.67 -9.66
CA ALA A 214 6.53 -27.94 -9.46
C ALA A 214 6.29 -26.42 -9.42
N GLU A 215 7.09 -25.68 -8.65
CA GLU A 215 6.90 -24.24 -8.44
C GLU A 215 7.01 -23.47 -9.75
N GLU A 216 7.97 -23.84 -10.60
CA GLU A 216 8.17 -23.27 -11.95
C GLU A 216 6.96 -23.42 -12.87
N MET A 217 6.07 -24.38 -12.60
CA MET A 217 4.85 -24.59 -13.39
C MET A 217 3.67 -23.75 -12.87
N ARG A 218 3.81 -23.03 -11.76
CA ARG A 218 2.75 -22.23 -11.12
C ARG A 218 2.81 -20.77 -11.58
N MET A 219 2.56 -20.53 -12.86
CA MET A 219 2.68 -19.21 -13.47
C MET A 219 1.61 -18.21 -13.01
N ASN A 220 0.33 -18.58 -13.07
CA ASN A 220 -0.74 -17.66 -12.71
C ASN A 220 -2.03 -18.37 -12.28
N MET A 221 -2.60 -17.94 -11.15
CA MET A 221 -3.78 -18.57 -10.55
C MET A 221 -5.12 -18.35 -11.29
N TYR A 222 -5.12 -17.54 -12.36
CA TYR A 222 -6.29 -17.29 -13.22
C TYR A 222 -6.18 -17.96 -14.59
N LEU A 223 -4.96 -18.31 -15.00
CA LEU A 223 -4.72 -19.07 -16.23
C LEU A 223 -4.68 -20.58 -15.97
N GLN A 224 -4.58 -20.99 -14.71
CA GLN A 224 -4.37 -22.37 -14.31
C GLN A 224 -5.34 -22.79 -13.20
N SER A 225 -5.51 -24.11 -13.03
CA SER A 225 -6.47 -24.70 -12.09
C SER A 225 -5.97 -24.85 -10.66
N TRP A 226 -4.73 -24.44 -10.36
CA TRP A 226 -4.19 -24.48 -9.00
C TRP A 226 -4.64 -23.26 -8.19
N ALA A 227 -4.80 -23.44 -6.88
CA ALA A 227 -5.30 -22.40 -5.98
C ALA A 227 -4.26 -22.05 -4.89
N PRO A 228 -3.70 -20.83 -4.89
CA PRO A 228 -2.87 -20.36 -3.77
C PRO A 228 -3.73 -20.01 -2.56
N LYS A 229 -3.12 -20.03 -1.37
CA LYS A 229 -3.73 -19.43 -0.18
C LYS A 229 -3.66 -17.91 -0.27
N VAL A 230 -4.79 -17.27 -0.62
CA VAL A 230 -4.94 -15.81 -0.70
C VAL A 230 -5.41 -15.24 0.64
N SER A 231 -4.47 -15.09 1.58
CA SER A 231 -4.72 -14.53 2.90
C SER A 231 -3.74 -13.41 3.23
N ALA A 232 -4.15 -12.46 4.08
CA ALA A 232 -3.29 -11.37 4.52
C ALA A 232 -2.00 -11.88 5.20
N LYS A 233 -2.06 -13.05 5.86
CA LYS A 233 -0.90 -13.69 6.51
C LYS A 233 0.05 -14.33 5.50
N SER A 234 -0.45 -14.82 4.37
CA SER A 234 0.37 -15.58 3.40
C SER A 234 1.05 -14.69 2.37
N ILE A 235 0.34 -13.67 1.86
CA ILE A 235 0.81 -12.82 0.74
C ILE A 235 0.79 -11.32 1.07
N GLY A 236 0.53 -10.97 2.34
CA GLY A 236 0.37 -9.58 2.75
C GLY A 236 -1.05 -9.05 2.56
N LYS A 237 -1.38 -8.01 3.32
CA LYS A 237 -2.73 -7.43 3.39
C LYS A 237 -3.18 -6.83 2.06
N ASP A 238 -2.29 -6.12 1.36
CA ASP A 238 -2.66 -5.38 0.15
C ASP A 238 -2.94 -6.30 -1.04
N LEU A 239 -2.04 -7.25 -1.34
CA LEU A 239 -2.28 -8.27 -2.35
C LEU A 239 -3.52 -9.12 -2.02
N SER A 240 -3.68 -9.52 -0.75
CA SER A 240 -4.87 -10.27 -0.33
C SER A 240 -6.17 -9.48 -0.54
N ASN A 241 -6.18 -8.17 -0.27
CA ASN A 241 -7.37 -7.35 -0.48
C ASN A 241 -7.68 -7.22 -1.98
N ARG A 242 -6.66 -7.03 -2.82
CA ARG A 242 -6.79 -6.91 -4.28
C ARG A 242 -7.39 -8.16 -4.92
N PHE A 243 -6.86 -9.33 -4.57
CA PHE A 243 -7.39 -10.59 -5.11
C PHE A 243 -8.76 -10.96 -4.53
N ARG A 244 -9.07 -10.58 -3.29
CA ARG A 244 -10.41 -10.78 -2.72
C ARG A 244 -11.48 -9.86 -3.31
N ALA A 245 -11.10 -8.70 -3.84
CA ALA A 245 -12.04 -7.82 -4.53
C ALA A 245 -12.69 -8.52 -5.74
N GLN A 246 -11.97 -9.43 -6.40
CA GLN A 246 -12.49 -10.25 -7.48
C GLN A 246 -13.76 -11.03 -7.09
N CYS A 247 -13.78 -11.63 -5.89
CA CYS A 247 -14.93 -12.39 -5.41
C CYS A 247 -16.17 -11.50 -5.22
N ARG A 248 -15.99 -10.19 -4.99
CA ARG A 248 -17.09 -9.24 -4.80
C ARG A 248 -17.68 -8.76 -6.12
N PHE A 249 -16.83 -8.58 -7.13
CA PHE A 249 -17.22 -8.03 -8.43
C PHE A 249 -17.47 -9.08 -9.51
N GLY A 250 -17.49 -10.38 -9.15
CA GLY A 250 -17.90 -11.46 -10.04
C GLY A 250 -16.96 -11.68 -11.23
N THR A 251 -15.73 -11.15 -11.21
CA THR A 251 -14.72 -11.38 -12.25
C THR A 251 -14.10 -12.77 -12.10
N THR A 252 -14.92 -13.82 -12.07
CA THR A 252 -14.43 -15.20 -12.08
C THR A 252 -13.85 -15.52 -13.46
N ALA A 253 -12.52 -15.49 -13.58
CA ALA A 253 -11.87 -16.34 -14.57
C ALA A 253 -12.11 -17.80 -14.14
N ASN A 254 -13.10 -18.45 -14.75
CA ASN A 254 -13.41 -19.88 -14.68
C ASN A 254 -12.94 -20.64 -13.42
N ARG A 255 -13.46 -20.27 -12.24
CA ARG A 255 -13.39 -21.14 -11.06
C ARG A 255 -14.74 -21.77 -10.86
N THR A 256 -14.82 -23.09 -11.08
CA THR A 256 -15.88 -23.90 -10.50
C THR A 256 -15.86 -23.71 -8.97
N PRO A 257 -17.02 -23.51 -8.33
CA PRO A 257 -17.08 -23.22 -6.91
C PRO A 257 -16.79 -24.50 -6.13
N ARG A 258 -15.59 -24.62 -5.56
CA ARG A 258 -15.34 -25.58 -4.48
C ARG A 258 -14.92 -24.81 -3.23
N GLY A 259 -15.90 -24.52 -2.37
CA GLY A 259 -15.73 -23.94 -1.04
C GLY A 259 -16.41 -22.58 -0.89
N PRO A 260 -17.21 -22.35 0.18
CA PRO A 260 -18.14 -21.24 0.23
C PRO A 260 -17.38 -19.92 0.39
N CYS A 261 -17.48 -19.07 -0.63
CA CYS A 261 -17.36 -17.64 -0.42
C CYS A 261 -18.60 -17.25 0.38
N THR A 262 -18.51 -17.25 1.72
CA THR A 262 -19.59 -16.81 2.61
C THR A 262 -19.76 -15.31 2.46
N THR A 263 -20.41 -14.90 1.38
CA THR A 263 -21.00 -13.58 1.23
C THR A 263 -22.27 -13.62 2.06
N LYS A 264 -22.18 -13.20 3.34
CA LYS A 264 -23.36 -12.64 3.99
C LYS A 264 -23.65 -11.35 3.24
N MET A 265 -24.58 -11.42 2.28
CA MET A 265 -25.26 -10.23 1.78
C MET A 265 -25.88 -9.56 3.00
N LEU A 266 -25.35 -8.38 3.34
CA LEU A 266 -26.01 -7.48 4.27
C LEU A 266 -27.32 -7.08 3.61
N LYS A 267 -28.44 -7.48 4.22
CA LYS A 267 -29.73 -6.85 4.05
C LYS A 267 -29.67 -5.43 4.59
#